data_AF-A0A974SB44-F1
#
_entry.id   AF-A0A974SB44-F1
#
_cell.length_a   1.000
_cell.length_b   1.000
_cell.length_c   1.000
_cell.angle_alpha   90.00
_cell.angle_beta   90.00
_cell.angle_gamma   90.00
#
_symmetry.space_group_name_H-M   'P 1'
#
loop_
_entity.id
_entity.type
_entity.pdbx_description
1 polymer ?
#
loop_
_entity_poly.entity_id
_entity_poly.type
_entity_poly.pdbx_seq_one_letter_code
_entity_poly.pdbx_strand_id
1 'polypeptide(L)'
;MEGWLIDLPLVLILIYATYTDLKKRVIPNRLVLVGLGYMLLARLFIADQGYGYYVLGTVAASSLMYLAALFIPGSIGGGDIKLLTVVGAAMGWWKSLVFLWLLLGLAGVFAVIGMLIWRSGKLKIPIAPFFLAANILIFMYPIKLWI
;
A
#
# COMPACT_ATOMS: atom_id res chain seq x y z
N MET A 1 -12.86 16.04 -10.81
CA MET A 1 -13.76 15.76 -9.67
C MET A 1 -14.08 14.27 -9.50
N GLU A 2 -13.59 13.37 -10.36
CA GLU A 2 -13.98 11.94 -10.36
C GLU A 2 -13.10 11.01 -9.50
N GLY A 3 -11.92 11.46 -9.03
CA GLY A 3 -10.98 10.62 -8.26
C GLY A 3 -11.47 10.16 -6.88
N TRP A 4 -12.51 10.80 -6.35
CA TRP A 4 -13.07 10.50 -5.01
C TRP A 4 -13.62 9.08 -4.90
N LEU A 5 -14.10 8.51 -6.02
CA LEU A 5 -14.58 7.13 -6.08
C LEU A 5 -13.45 6.10 -5.94
N ILE A 6 -12.20 6.53 -6.00
CA ILE A 6 -11.02 5.67 -5.81
C ILE A 6 -10.37 6.00 -4.48
N ASP A 7 -10.16 7.28 -4.22
CA ASP A 7 -9.43 7.75 -3.03
C ASP A 7 -10.20 7.45 -1.74
N LEU A 8 -11.51 7.71 -1.67
CA LEU A 8 -12.29 7.48 -0.44
C LEU A 8 -12.36 5.98 -0.08
N PRO A 9 -12.71 5.07 -1.00
CA PRO A 9 -12.74 3.65 -0.68
C PRO A 9 -11.35 3.11 -0.34
N LEU A 10 -10.30 3.61 -1.00
CA LEU A 10 -8.93 3.22 -0.69
C LEU A 10 -8.57 3.64 0.74
N VAL A 11 -8.85 4.89 1.13
CA VAL A 11 -8.65 5.35 2.52
C VAL A 11 -9.41 4.48 3.52
N LEU A 12 -10.68 4.13 3.25
CA LEU A 12 -11.47 3.27 4.13
C LEU A 12 -10.87 1.86 4.27
N ILE A 13 -10.41 1.27 3.17
CA ILE A 13 -9.71 -0.01 3.16
C ILE A 13 -8.44 0.07 4.01
N LEU A 14 -7.65 1.13 3.85
CA LEU A 14 -6.41 1.34 4.58
C LEU A 14 -6.65 1.59 6.08
N ILE A 15 -7.70 2.32 6.45
CA ILE A 15 -8.11 2.50 7.85
C ILE A 15 -8.49 1.16 8.47
N TYR A 16 -9.31 0.37 7.78
CA TYR A 16 -9.72 -0.94 8.27
C TYR A 16 -8.54 -1.92 8.36
N ALA A 17 -7.66 -1.92 7.35
CA ALA A 17 -6.42 -2.70 7.35
C ALA A 17 -5.54 -2.31 8.55
N THR A 18 -5.34 -1.01 8.78
CA THR A 18 -4.61 -0.45 9.92
C THR A 18 -5.20 -0.92 11.25
N TYR A 19 -6.52 -0.84 11.41
CA TYR A 19 -7.20 -1.33 12.61
C TYR A 19 -6.97 -2.83 12.84
N THR A 20 -7.13 -3.65 11.81
CA THR A 20 -6.93 -5.10 11.92
C THR A 20 -5.48 -5.49 12.14
N ASP A 21 -4.53 -4.76 11.56
CA ASP A 21 -3.10 -4.98 11.75
C ASP A 21 -2.67 -4.61 13.17
N LEU A 22 -3.11 -3.46 13.69
CA LEU A 22 -2.86 -3.06 15.08
C LEU A 22 -3.44 -4.05 16.10
N LYS A 23 -4.66 -4.55 15.85
CA LYS A 23 -5.36 -5.44 16.80
C LYS A 23 -4.94 -6.90 16.71
N LYS A 24 -4.76 -7.42 15.50
CA LYS A 24 -4.60 -8.86 15.22
C LYS A 24 -3.36 -9.21 14.41
N ARG A 25 -2.61 -8.23 13.90
CA ARG A 25 -1.44 -8.43 13.02
C ARG A 25 -1.75 -9.25 11.76
N VAL A 26 -2.98 -9.12 11.27
CA VAL A 26 -3.47 -9.84 10.08
C VAL A 26 -4.33 -8.90 9.25
N ILE A 27 -4.04 -8.86 7.95
CA ILE A 27 -4.86 -8.17 6.95
C ILE A 27 -5.83 -9.20 6.34
N PRO A 28 -7.16 -9.05 6.49
CA PRO A 28 -8.12 -10.04 6.02
C PRO A 28 -8.10 -10.23 4.51
N ASN A 29 -8.03 -11.48 4.03
CA ASN A 29 -8.07 -11.79 2.59
C ASN A 29 -9.35 -11.25 1.91
N ARG A 30 -10.49 -11.24 2.63
CA ARG A 30 -11.75 -10.70 2.11
C ARG A 30 -11.65 -9.19 1.83
N LEU A 31 -10.97 -8.44 2.70
CA LEU A 31 -10.74 -7.01 2.50
C LEU A 31 -9.92 -6.76 1.23
N VAL A 32 -8.84 -7.53 1.05
CA VAL A 32 -7.98 -7.44 -0.13
C VAL A 32 -8.76 -7.79 -1.39
N LEU A 33 -9.50 -8.89 -1.39
CA LEU A 33 -10.24 -9.36 -2.56
C LEU A 33 -11.32 -8.37 -3.00
N VAL A 34 -12.13 -7.90 -2.04
CA VAL A 34 -13.18 -6.89 -2.30
C VAL A 34 -12.56 -5.57 -2.74
N GLY A 35 -11.49 -5.13 -2.07
CA GLY A 35 -10.77 -3.91 -2.42
C GLY A 35 -10.19 -3.98 -3.83
N LEU A 36 -9.49 -5.06 -4.17
CA LEU A 36 -8.91 -5.26 -5.49
C LEU A 36 -9.98 -5.26 -6.59
N GLY A 37 -11.06 -6.02 -6.38
CA GLY A 37 -12.18 -6.08 -7.32
C GLY A 37 -12.83 -4.71 -7.51
N TYR A 38 -13.11 -3.99 -6.42
CA TYR A 38 -13.66 -2.65 -6.48
C TYR A 38 -12.74 -1.68 -7.24
N MET A 39 -11.44 -1.65 -6.93
CA MET A 39 -10.49 -0.72 -7.56
C MET A 39 -10.36 -0.95 -9.06
N LEU A 40 -10.24 -2.22 -9.48
CA LEU A 40 -10.17 -2.55 -10.90
C LEU A 40 -11.47 -2.21 -11.62
N LEU A 41 -12.63 -2.50 -11.03
CA LEU A 41 -13.93 -2.15 -11.60
C LEU A 41 -14.11 -0.62 -11.69
N ALA A 42 -13.78 0.12 -10.64
CA ALA A 42 -13.83 1.58 -10.65
C ALA A 42 -12.93 2.18 -11.74
N ARG A 43 -11.74 1.59 -11.96
CA ARG A 43 -10.81 2.00 -13.02
C ARG A 43 -11.30 1.70 -14.43
N LEU A 44 -12.27 0.83 -14.64
CA LEU A 44 -12.93 0.67 -15.95
C LEU A 44 -13.80 1.88 -16.32
N PHE A 45 -14.33 2.59 -15.32
CA PHE A 45 -15.16 3.78 -15.52
C PHE A 45 -14.36 5.09 -15.37
N ILE A 46 -13.29 5.08 -14.57
CA ILE A 46 -12.54 6.28 -14.19
C ILE A 46 -11.04 6.03 -14.42
N ALA A 47 -10.64 6.15 -15.68
CA ALA A 47 -9.25 5.98 -16.11
C ALA A 47 -8.62 7.33 -16.43
N ASP A 48 -7.56 7.68 -15.69
CA ASP A 48 -6.67 8.82 -15.96
C ASP A 48 -5.43 8.41 -16.79
N GLN A 49 -5.26 7.12 -17.05
CA GLN A 49 -4.16 6.52 -17.81
C GLN A 49 -4.66 5.21 -18.46
N GLY A 50 -3.90 4.63 -19.38
CA GLY A 50 -4.26 3.37 -20.05
C GLY A 50 -4.51 2.22 -19.06
N TYR A 51 -5.52 1.39 -19.31
CA TYR A 51 -5.95 0.33 -18.37
C TYR A 51 -4.83 -0.65 -17.98
N GLY A 52 -3.92 -0.95 -18.91
CA GLY A 52 -2.76 -1.79 -18.67
C GLY A 52 -1.86 -1.27 -17.54
N TYR A 53 -1.82 0.04 -17.30
CA TYR A 53 -1.05 0.64 -16.21
C TYR A 53 -1.60 0.33 -14.82
N TYR A 54 -2.90 0.09 -14.66
CA TYR A 54 -3.47 -0.35 -13.39
C TYR A 54 -3.14 -1.81 -13.12
N VAL A 55 -3.25 -2.67 -14.14
CA VAL A 55 -2.84 -4.08 -14.05
C VAL A 55 -1.35 -4.19 -13.76
N LEU A 56 -0.51 -3.44 -14.48
CA LEU A 56 0.91 -3.34 -14.19
C LEU A 56 1.17 -2.82 -12.77
N GLY A 57 0.36 -1.87 -12.27
CA GLY A 57 0.46 -1.41 -10.89
C GLY A 57 0.17 -2.49 -9.86
N THR A 58 -0.83 -3.34 -10.09
CA THR A 58 -1.10 -4.48 -9.19
C THR A 58 0.09 -5.42 -9.06
N VAL A 59 0.85 -5.61 -10.14
CA VAL A 59 1.95 -6.57 -10.21
C VAL A 59 3.27 -5.92 -9.81
N ALA A 60 3.59 -4.72 -10.29
CA ALA A 60 4.91 -4.11 -10.16
C ALA A 60 5.31 -3.88 -8.69
N ALA A 61 4.50 -3.13 -7.94
CA ALA A 61 4.82 -2.80 -6.56
C ALA A 61 4.76 -4.03 -5.64
N SER A 62 3.73 -4.88 -5.81
CA SER A 62 3.57 -6.10 -5.00
C SER A 62 4.65 -7.15 -5.27
N SER A 63 5.07 -7.32 -6.52
CA SER A 63 6.17 -8.23 -6.90
C SER A 63 7.49 -7.74 -6.34
N LEU A 64 7.78 -6.44 -6.38
CA LEU A 64 9.00 -5.90 -5.78
C LEU A 64 9.05 -6.18 -4.27
N MET A 65 7.94 -5.97 -3.58
CA MET A 65 7.83 -6.27 -2.14
C MET A 65 7.87 -7.78 -1.85
N TYR A 66 7.30 -8.62 -2.72
CA TYR A 66 7.38 -10.08 -2.63
C TYR A 66 8.80 -10.60 -2.85
N LEU A 67 9.52 -10.07 -3.85
CA LEU A 67 10.93 -10.41 -4.09
C LEU A 67 11.78 -10.06 -2.86
N ALA A 68 11.57 -8.88 -2.26
CA ALA A 68 12.24 -8.52 -1.00
C ALA A 68 11.94 -9.51 0.13
N ALA A 69 10.70 -9.99 0.23
CA ALA A 69 10.30 -10.98 1.23
C ALA A 69 10.96 -12.36 1.01
N LEU A 70 11.31 -12.72 -0.22
CA LEU A 70 12.06 -13.95 -0.53
C LEU A 70 13.53 -13.85 -0.09
N PHE A 71 14.17 -12.70 -0.30
CA PHE A 71 15.57 -12.50 0.11
C PHE A 71 15.74 -12.38 1.62
N ILE A 72 14.73 -11.86 2.32
CA ILE A 72 14.77 -11.69 3.78
C ILE A 72 13.53 -12.34 4.40
N PRO A 73 13.53 -13.67 4.61
CA PRO A 73 12.38 -14.40 5.14
C PRO A 73 11.92 -13.84 6.49
N GLY A 74 10.62 -13.58 6.61
CA GLY A 74 10.01 -13.08 7.85
C GLY A 74 10.16 -11.58 8.10
N SER A 75 10.79 -10.83 7.19
CA SER A 75 10.89 -9.36 7.26
C SER A 75 9.57 -8.65 6.91
N ILE A 76 8.87 -9.16 5.91
CA ILE A 76 7.66 -8.54 5.33
C ILE A 76 6.46 -9.44 5.53
N GLY A 77 5.33 -8.88 5.97
CA GLY A 77 4.07 -9.59 6.11
C GLY A 77 3.44 -9.90 4.75
N GLY A 78 2.96 -11.13 4.56
CA GLY A 78 2.18 -11.49 3.37
C GLY A 78 0.87 -10.69 3.23
N GLY A 79 0.36 -10.15 4.33
CA GLY A 79 -0.76 -9.20 4.32
C GLY A 79 -0.38 -7.88 3.63
N ASP A 80 0.81 -7.35 3.90
CA ASP A 80 1.27 -6.07 3.36
C ASP A 80 1.45 -6.14 1.85
N ILE A 81 2.02 -7.24 1.35
CA ILE A 81 2.17 -7.52 -0.10
C ILE A 81 0.79 -7.52 -0.78
N LYS A 82 -0.20 -8.16 -0.16
CA LYS A 82 -1.58 -8.20 -0.66
C LYS A 82 -2.27 -6.84 -0.58
N LEU A 83 -1.99 -6.03 0.44
CA LEU A 83 -2.54 -4.68 0.51
C LEU A 83 -1.94 -3.78 -0.59
N LEU A 84 -0.67 -3.98 -0.91
CA LEU A 84 0.03 -3.27 -1.97
C LEU A 84 -0.52 -3.60 -3.37
N THR A 85 -1.06 -4.80 -3.61
CA THR A 85 -1.75 -5.10 -4.87
C THR A 85 -3.00 -4.24 -5.06
N VAL A 86 -3.76 -3.98 -3.98
CA VAL A 86 -4.95 -3.11 -4.00
C VAL A 86 -4.55 -1.67 -4.28
N VAL A 87 -3.50 -1.17 -3.64
CA VAL A 87 -2.93 0.16 -3.91
C VAL A 87 -2.47 0.27 -5.37
N GLY A 88 -1.83 -0.78 -5.89
CA GLY A 88 -1.44 -0.89 -7.29
C GLY A 88 -2.60 -0.77 -8.27
N ALA A 89 -3.72 -1.44 -8.00
CA ALA A 89 -4.94 -1.33 -8.81
C ALA A 89 -5.52 0.09 -8.76
N ALA A 90 -5.51 0.71 -7.58
CA ALA A 90 -6.06 2.03 -7.38
C ALA A 90 -5.23 3.11 -8.08
N MET A 91 -3.89 3.07 -7.97
CA MET A 91 -3.02 4.17 -8.39
C MET A 91 -2.33 3.94 -9.74
N GLY A 92 -2.18 2.67 -10.15
CA GLY A 92 -1.38 2.25 -11.30
C GLY A 92 0.12 2.26 -11.04
N TRP A 93 0.89 1.77 -12.03
CA TRP A 93 2.28 1.35 -11.82
C TRP A 93 3.19 2.43 -11.24
N TRP A 94 3.29 3.61 -11.85
CA TRP A 94 4.24 4.61 -11.38
C TRP A 94 3.87 5.15 -10.00
N LYS A 95 2.60 5.57 -9.82
CA LYS A 95 2.12 6.06 -8.52
C LYS A 95 2.24 4.99 -7.43
N SER A 96 2.03 3.71 -7.75
CA SER A 96 2.23 2.60 -6.80
C SER A 96 3.69 2.37 -6.40
N LEU A 97 4.64 2.61 -7.32
CA LEU A 97 6.06 2.59 -6.98
C LEU A 97 6.41 3.75 -6.05
N VAL A 98 5.97 4.97 -6.37
CA VAL A 98 6.18 6.13 -5.49
C VAL A 98 5.56 5.89 -4.11
N PHE A 99 4.36 5.29 -4.06
CA PHE A 99 3.74 4.86 -2.82
C PHE A 99 4.63 3.89 -2.03
N LEU A 100 5.18 2.87 -2.68
CA LEU A 100 6.09 1.93 -2.04
C LEU A 100 7.35 2.62 -1.50
N TRP A 101 7.93 3.55 -2.25
CA TRP A 101 9.07 4.35 -1.78
C TRP A 101 8.74 5.15 -0.52
N LEU A 102 7.60 5.84 -0.49
CA LEU A 102 7.13 6.57 0.69
C LEU A 102 6.87 5.64 1.87
N LEU A 103 6.21 4.51 1.62
CA LEU A 103 5.91 3.49 2.62
C LEU A 103 7.19 2.98 3.29
N LEU A 104 8.19 2.57 2.50
CA LEU A 104 9.46 2.05 3.01
C LEU A 104 10.27 3.13 3.73
N GLY A 105 10.24 4.38 3.23
CA GLY A 105 10.87 5.51 3.89
C GLY A 105 10.28 5.79 5.28
N LEU A 106 8.95 5.88 5.37
CA LEU A 106 8.24 6.09 6.64
C LEU A 106 8.48 4.93 7.61
N ALA A 107 8.27 3.69 7.18
CA ALA A 107 8.48 2.52 8.02
C ALA A 107 9.95 2.40 8.47
N GLY A 108 10.90 2.71 7.59
CA GLY A 108 12.34 2.67 7.87
C GLY A 108 12.77 3.71 8.91
N VAL A 109 12.32 4.96 8.79
CA VAL A 109 12.62 6.02 9.77
C VAL A 109 12.09 5.62 11.16
N PHE A 110 10.85 5.14 11.24
CA PHE A 110 10.27 4.69 12.51
C PHE A 110 10.98 3.45 13.08
N ALA A 111 11.42 2.52 12.21
CA ALA A 111 12.21 1.37 12.63
C ALA A 111 13.56 1.79 13.23
N VAL A 112 14.28 2.73 12.61
CA VAL A 112 15.55 3.24 13.12
C VAL A 112 15.37 3.96 14.45
N ILE A 113 14.40 4.88 14.55
CA ILE A 113 14.10 5.58 15.82
C ILE A 113 13.73 4.58 16.91
N GLY A 114 12.88 3.60 16.58
CA GLY A 114 12.51 2.53 17.51
C GLY A 114 13.70 1.72 18.00
N MET A 115 14.67 1.42 17.12
CA MET A 115 15.90 0.70 17.48
C MET A 115 16.82 1.52 18.40
N LEU A 116 16.90 2.84 18.18
CA LEU A 116 17.71 3.75 19.01
C LEU A 116 17.13 3.91 20.42
N ILE A 117 15.79 3.96 20.53
CA ILE A 117 15.09 4.11 21.82
C ILE A 117 15.01 2.77 22.56
N TRP A 118 14.61 1.70 21.87
CA TRP A 118 14.42 0.38 22.45
C TRP A 118 15.56 -0.56 22.05
N ARG A 119 16.52 -0.76 22.97
CA ARG A 119 17.63 -1.72 22.82
C ARG A 119 17.23 -3.20 22.82
N SER A 120 15.92 -3.51 22.90
CA SER A 120 15.39 -4.87 22.85
C SER A 120 15.09 -5.26 21.39
N GLY A 121 16.00 -6.02 20.79
CA GLY A 121 16.11 -6.26 19.33
C GLY A 121 15.01 -7.09 18.64
N LYS A 122 13.72 -6.95 18.98
CA LYS A 122 12.61 -7.62 18.28
C LYS A 122 11.32 -6.78 18.22
N LEU A 123 11.42 -5.48 17.95
CA LEU A 123 10.23 -4.65 17.77
C LEU A 123 9.54 -4.98 16.43
N LYS A 124 8.40 -5.67 16.47
CA LYS A 124 7.55 -5.87 15.29
C LYS A 124 6.64 -4.66 15.10
N ILE A 125 7.01 -3.74 14.23
CA ILE A 125 6.22 -2.55 13.93
C ILE A 125 5.13 -2.92 12.90
N PRO A 126 3.85 -2.57 13.15
CA PRO A 126 2.77 -2.81 12.18
C PRO A 126 2.98 -1.89 10.98
N ILE A 127 2.91 -2.43 9.75
CA ILE A 127 3.23 -1.67 8.53
C ILE A 127 1.99 -0.96 7.97
N ALA A 128 0.79 -1.49 8.19
CA ALA A 128 -0.46 -0.93 7.67
C ALA A 128 -0.71 0.55 8.03
N PRO A 129 -0.38 1.05 9.25
CA PRO A 129 -0.45 2.49 9.55
C PRO A 129 0.37 3.36 8.58
N PHE A 130 1.53 2.88 8.11
CA PHE A 130 2.35 3.61 7.15
C PHE A 130 1.78 3.58 5.74
N PHE A 131 1.00 2.55 5.38
CA PHE A 131 0.22 2.58 4.12
C PHE A 131 -0.78 3.74 4.15
N LEU A 132 -1.51 3.91 5.26
CA LEU A 132 -2.46 5.00 5.41
C LEU A 132 -1.75 6.37 5.33
N ALA A 133 -0.61 6.52 6.01
CA ALA A 133 0.18 7.75 5.97
C ALA A 133 0.69 8.07 4.55
N ALA A 134 1.25 7.08 3.84
CA ALA A 134 1.70 7.25 2.46
C ALA A 134 0.54 7.64 1.53
N ASN A 135 -0.64 7.04 1.71
CA ASN A 135 -1.84 7.40 0.94
C ASN A 135 -2.26 8.86 1.17
N ILE A 136 -2.28 9.30 2.43
CA ILE A 136 -2.62 10.69 2.78
C ILE A 136 -1.61 11.66 2.14
N LEU A 137 -0.32 11.35 2.18
CA LEU A 137 0.71 12.20 1.55
C LEU A 137 0.51 12.32 0.04
N ILE A 138 0.23 11.22 -0.66
CA ILE A 138 -0.03 11.26 -2.11
C ILE A 138 -1.31 12.03 -2.43
N PHE A 139 -2.34 11.89 -1.60
CA PHE A 139 -3.59 12.63 -1.76
C PHE A 139 -3.39 14.14 -1.56
N MET A 140 -2.62 14.54 -0.53
CA MET A 140 -2.32 15.95 -0.25
C MET A 140 -1.39 16.59 -1.28
N TYR A 141 -0.45 15.83 -1.82
CA TYR A 141 0.53 16.28 -2.80
C TYR A 141 0.40 15.48 -4.09
N PRO A 142 -0.67 15.72 -4.89
CA PRO A 142 -0.95 14.94 -6.07
C PRO A 142 0.18 15.05 -7.09
N ILE A 143 0.82 13.92 -7.35
CA ILE A 143 1.91 13.83 -8.31
C ILE A 143 1.32 13.75 -9.71
N LYS A 144 1.47 14.81 -10.50
CA LYS A 144 1.20 14.79 -11.94
C LYS A 144 2.38 14.15 -12.65
N LEU A 145 2.10 13.04 -13.34
CA LEU A 145 3.09 12.32 -14.13
C LEU A 145 2.79 12.59 -15.59
N TRP A 146 3.83 12.89 -16.35
CA TRP A 146 3.76 13.14 -17.79
C TRP A 146 3.87 11.83 -18.57
N ILE A 147 3.05 10.83 -18.22
CA ILE A 147 3.04 9.49 -18.83
C ILE A 147 1.68 9.24 -19.46
#